data_AF-A0A367M4I9-F1
#
_entry.id   AF-A0A367M4I9-F1
#
_cell.length_a   1.000
_cell.length_b   1.000
_cell.length_c   1.000
_cell.angle_alpha   90.00
_cell.angle_beta   90.00
_cell.angle_gamma   90.00
#
_symmetry.space_group_name_H-M   'P 1'
#
loop_
_entity.id
_entity.type
_entity.pdbx_description
1 polymer ?
#
loop_
_entity_poly.entity_id
_entity_poly.type
_entity_poly.pdbx_seq_one_letter_code
_entity_poly.pdbx_strand_id
1 'polypeptide(L)' 'MKPYTQTTGLVAPLDRANVDTDLIIPKHFLKSIKRSGFCGNRFAEWRYLEDGPPG' A
#
# COMPACT_ATOMS: atom_id res chain seq x y z
N MET A 1 -17.72 9.21 9.73
CA MET A 1 -17.64 7.76 9.44
C MET A 1 -18.84 7.38 8.58
N LYS A 2 -18.65 6.48 7.60
CA LYS A 2 -19.75 5.91 6.83
C LYS A 2 -20.09 4.54 7.43
N PRO A 3 -21.37 4.19 7.66
CA PRO A 3 -21.72 2.85 8.12
C PRO A 3 -21.27 1.82 7.09
N TYR A 4 -20.58 0.77 7.56
CA TYR A 4 -20.13 -0.34 6.74
C TYR A 4 -21.12 -1.51 6.89
N THR A 5 -21.69 -1.99 5.80
CA THR A 5 -22.71 -3.05 5.81
C THR A 5 -22.23 -4.28 5.05
N GLN A 6 -22.03 -4.17 3.74
CA GLN A 6 -21.46 -5.20 2.87
C GLN A 6 -20.64 -4.55 1.76
N THR A 7 -19.65 -5.28 1.25
CA THR A 7 -18.86 -4.88 0.08
C THR A 7 -18.51 -6.12 -0.73
N THR A 8 -18.79 -6.08 -2.03
CA THR A 8 -18.38 -7.10 -3.00
C THR A 8 -17.27 -6.52 -3.85
N GLY A 9 -16.18 -7.27 -4.04
CA GLY A 9 -15.02 -6.80 -4.81
C GLY A 9 -14.01 -7.91 -5.08
N LEU A 10 -13.00 -7.59 -5.90
CA LEU A 10 -11.90 -8.48 -6.21
C LEU A 10 -10.98 -8.65 -4.99
N VAL A 11 -10.62 -9.88 -4.66
CA VAL A 11 -9.68 -10.21 -3.58
C VAL A 11 -8.29 -10.39 -4.19
N ALA A 12 -7.28 -9.80 -3.54
CA ALA A 12 -5.87 -10.03 -3.85
C ALA A 12 -5.22 -10.80 -2.70
N PRO A 13 -4.81 -12.07 -2.88
CA PRO A 13 -4.11 -12.82 -1.85
C PRO A 13 -2.70 -12.25 -1.61
N LEU A 14 -2.29 -12.19 -0.35
CA LEU A 14 -0.95 -11.76 0.06
C LEU A 14 -0.34 -12.84 0.97
N ASP A 15 0.49 -13.71 0.41
CA ASP A 15 1.11 -14.82 1.12
C ASP A 15 2.41 -14.38 1.82
N ARG A 16 2.27 -13.53 2.86
CA ARG A 16 3.38 -13.06 3.69
C ARG A 16 2.97 -12.94 5.15
N ALA A 17 3.73 -13.56 6.04
CA ALA A 17 3.61 -13.33 7.47
C ALA A 17 4.33 -12.02 7.88
N ASN A 18 3.92 -11.44 9.02
CA ASN A 18 4.59 -10.28 9.63
C ASN A 18 4.64 -9.02 8.75
N VAL A 19 3.52 -8.66 8.11
CA VAL A 19 3.40 -7.41 7.36
C VAL A 19 3.38 -6.20 8.32
N ASP A 20 4.49 -5.49 8.39
CA ASP A 20 4.69 -4.30 9.24
C ASP A 20 4.24 -2.99 8.54
N THR A 21 4.15 -1.92 9.31
CA THR A 21 3.77 -0.56 8.93
C THR A 21 4.64 0.01 7.80
N ASP A 22 5.96 -0.18 7.85
CA ASP A 22 6.87 0.23 6.78
C ASP A 22 6.67 -0.57 5.48
N LEU A 23 6.26 -1.84 5.56
CA LEU A 23 5.93 -2.68 4.39
C LEU A 23 4.63 -2.24 3.72
N ILE A 24 3.66 -1.75 4.50
CA ILE A 24 2.41 -1.18 3.97
C ILE A 24 2.69 0.19 3.33
N ILE A 25 3.44 1.04 4.02
CA ILE A 25 3.86 2.36 3.53
C ILE A 25 5.19 2.78 4.16
N PRO A 26 6.25 2.94 3.37
CA PRO A 26 7.55 3.35 3.92
C PRO A 26 7.52 4.73 4.59
N LYS A 27 8.15 4.86 5.75
CA LYS A 27 8.23 6.11 6.53
C LYS A 27 8.70 7.36 5.76
N HIS A 28 9.50 7.19 4.70
CA HIS A 28 10.00 8.34 3.94
C HIS A 28 8.89 9.07 3.16
N PHE A 29 7.81 8.38 2.80
CA PHE A 29 6.63 9.00 2.20
C PHE A 29 5.80 9.81 3.20
N LEU A 30 5.90 9.50 4.51
CA LEU A 30 5.15 10.17 5.57
C LEU A 30 5.69 11.55 5.94
N LYS A 31 6.79 11.99 5.31
CA LYS A 31 7.33 13.36 5.45
C LYS A 31 6.48 14.41 4.72
N SER A 32 5.54 13.98 3.86
CA SER A 32 4.68 14.88 3.11
C SER A 32 3.55 15.43 3.97
N ILE A 33 3.37 16.76 3.95
CA ILE A 33 2.23 17.46 4.55
C ILE A 33 1.01 17.54 3.61
N LYS A 34 1.14 17.06 2.36
CA LYS A 34 0.09 17.16 1.34
C LYS A 34 -1.03 16.16 1.63
N ARG A 35 -2.28 16.61 1.47
CA ARG A 35 -3.49 15.79 1.66
C ARG A 35 -3.97 15.05 0.41
N SER A 36 -3.12 14.95 -0.63
CA SER A 36 -3.45 14.33 -1.93
C SER A 36 -3.50 12.80 -1.91
N GLY A 37 -3.31 12.17 -0.74
CA GLY A 37 -3.43 10.73 -0.55
C GLY A 37 -2.11 9.97 -0.77
N PHE A 38 -1.97 8.86 -0.05
CA PHE A 38 -0.76 8.02 -0.05
C PHE A 38 -0.90 6.72 -0.87
N CYS A 39 -2.04 6.54 -1.56
CA CYS A 39 -2.39 5.29 -2.21
C CYS A 39 -1.39 4.81 -3.27
N GLY A 40 -0.72 5.73 -3.98
CA GLY A 40 0.26 5.41 -5.03
C GLY A 40 1.55 4.77 -4.50
N ASN A 41 1.86 5.00 -3.22
CA ASN A 41 3.10 4.56 -2.57
C ASN A 41 2.89 3.35 -1.64
N ARG A 42 1.68 2.78 -1.63
CA ARG A 42 1.41 1.56 -0.85
C ARG A 42 2.18 0.39 -1.40
N PHE A 43 2.77 -0.40 -0.51
CA PHE A 43 3.60 -1.55 -0.84
C PHE A 43 4.74 -1.22 -1.81
N ALA A 44 5.28 0.02 -1.75
CA ALA A 44 6.27 0.50 -2.73
C ALA A 44 7.47 -0.45 -2.87
N GLU A 45 7.98 -0.98 -1.75
CA GLU A 45 9.11 -1.92 -1.72
C GLU A 45 8.83 -3.26 -2.41
N TRP A 46 7.55 -3.66 -2.52
CA TRP A 46 7.16 -4.91 -3.20
C TRP A 46 6.61 -4.65 -4.60
N ARG A 47 6.09 -3.44 -4.83
CA ARG A 47 5.40 -3.07 -6.05
C ARG A 47 6.35 -2.55 -7.11
N TYR A 48 7.47 -1.95 -6.71
CA TYR A 48 8.43 -1.32 -7.62
C TYR A 48 9.83 -1.90 -7.37
N LEU A 49 10.49 -2.32 -8.44
CA LEU A 49 11.92 -2.64 -8.43
C LEU A 49 12.73 -1.34 -8.58
N GLU A 50 13.90 -1.25 -7.95
CA GLU A 50 14.76 -0.04 -7.98
C GLU A 50 15.23 0.30 -9.42
N ASP A 51 15.34 -0.70 -10.30
CA ASP A 51 15.61 -0.58 -11.74
C ASP A 51 14.62 -1.49 -12.50
N GLY A 52 13.71 -0.95 -13.33
CA GLY A 52 12.63 -1.72 -14.00
C GLY A 52 13.09 -2.80 -15.01
N PRO A 53 12.20 -3.58 -15.68
CA PRO A 53 10.73 -3.57 -15.76
C PRO A 53 10.07 -4.82 -15.08
N PRO A 54 8.72 -4.98 -15.06
CA PRO A 54 8.02 -5.86 -14.13
C PRO A 54 8.03 -7.34 -14.55
N GLY A 55 8.21 -8.22 -13.56
CA GLY A 55 7.79 -9.63 -13.62
C GLY A 55 6.37 -9.80 -13.10
#